data_AF-A0A6M1SQM1-F1
#
_entry.id   AF-A0A6M1SQM1-F1
#
_cell.length_a   1.000
_cell.length_b   1.000
_cell.length_c   1.000
_cell.angle_alpha   90.00
_cell.angle_beta   90.00
_cell.angle_gamma   90.00
#
_symmetry.space_group_name_H-M   'P 1'
#
loop_
_entity.id
_entity.type
_entity.pdbx_description
1 polymer ?
#
loop_
_entity_poly.entity_id
_entity_poly.type
_entity_poly.pdbx_seq_one_letter_code
_entity_poly.pdbx_strand_id
1 'polypeptide(L)'
;MMRNHVILSALFMVLMLTASSCTVIGDSGGGSPIDWENGEGIVPADDESLSSEQKERYQLDAEKLAVRYINDRNSTQTEIPQELTDLFYNGLVHIVLSDLPESDEVTETYEVHAHEPAQPHEILVQVDTTASWIDAWRNETTETGYTELDDLVEQFGMTLTEYRELEQALPVALATLRADRVINGHAVGRLFEELEDIESAGYDPITDGSDIRAILLEDRLRFTFEYSFGDCPAGCIGNHRWNFEVFKDGSVAFAGEEGDPLPE
;
A
#
# COMPACT_ATOMS: atom_id res chain seq x y z
N MET A 1 -37.48 32.25 -63.27
CA MET A 1 -37.93 31.14 -64.15
C MET A 1 -36.88 30.04 -64.06
N MET A 2 -37.29 28.80 -63.75
CA MET A 2 -36.49 27.55 -63.62
C MET A 2 -35.52 27.48 -62.42
N ARG A 3 -35.89 26.84 -61.30
CA ARG A 3 -35.74 25.39 -60.95
C ARG A 3 -34.32 24.85 -61.16
N ASN A 4 -33.67 24.50 -60.05
CA ASN A 4 -33.01 23.19 -59.95
C ASN A 4 -33.01 22.70 -58.49
N HIS A 5 -33.45 21.44 -58.36
CA HIS A 5 -33.57 20.67 -57.13
C HIS A 5 -32.20 20.15 -56.69
N VAL A 6 -31.93 20.16 -55.39
CA VAL A 6 -31.04 19.18 -54.76
C VAL A 6 -31.82 18.53 -53.63
N ILE A 7 -31.99 17.22 -53.79
CA ILE A 7 -32.59 16.29 -52.83
C ILE A 7 -31.48 15.92 -51.84
N LEU A 8 -31.72 16.08 -50.53
CA LEU A 8 -30.90 15.43 -49.52
C LEU A 8 -31.82 14.65 -48.59
N SER A 9 -31.68 13.33 -48.67
CA SER A 9 -32.43 12.33 -47.93
C SER A 9 -32.18 12.43 -46.43
N ALA A 10 -33.26 12.46 -45.65
CA ALA A 10 -33.23 12.28 -44.20
C ALA A 10 -33.10 10.80 -43.87
N LEU A 11 -31.99 10.40 -43.25
CA LEU A 11 -31.82 9.08 -42.63
C LEU A 11 -32.16 9.22 -41.15
N PHE A 12 -33.35 8.75 -40.76
CA PHE A 12 -33.81 8.71 -39.37
C PHE A 12 -33.25 7.43 -38.73
N MET A 13 -32.20 7.54 -37.93
CA MET A 13 -31.67 6.43 -37.12
C MET A 13 -32.25 6.56 -35.71
N VAL A 14 -33.28 5.77 -35.43
CA VAL A 14 -33.88 5.65 -34.09
C VAL A 14 -32.99 4.71 -33.27
N LEU A 15 -32.20 5.29 -32.36
CA LEU A 15 -31.46 4.55 -31.36
C LEU A 15 -32.40 4.23 -30.19
N MET A 16 -32.87 2.97 -30.09
CA MET A 16 -33.57 2.51 -28.90
C MET A 16 -32.54 2.24 -27.79
N LEU A 17 -32.50 3.13 -26.79
CA LEU A 17 -31.85 2.87 -25.51
C LEU A 17 -32.73 1.92 -24.69
N THR A 18 -32.40 0.64 -24.71
CA THR A 18 -32.89 -0.29 -23.69
C THR A 18 -32.06 -0.08 -22.43
N ALA A 19 -32.66 0.53 -21.41
CA ALA A 19 -32.09 0.58 -20.08
C ALA A 19 -32.10 -0.83 -19.49
N SER A 20 -30.99 -1.55 -19.64
CA SER A 20 -30.69 -2.71 -18.81
C SER A 20 -30.35 -2.19 -17.42
N SER A 21 -31.34 -2.16 -16.54
CA SER A 21 -31.14 -1.93 -15.11
C SER A 21 -30.33 -3.10 -14.55
N CYS A 22 -29.02 -2.91 -14.41
CA CYS A 22 -28.20 -3.72 -13.52
C CYS A 22 -28.72 -3.51 -12.10
N THR A 23 -29.41 -4.51 -11.55
CA THR A 23 -29.54 -4.67 -10.11
C THR A 23 -28.16 -4.89 -9.53
N VAL A 24 -27.56 -3.81 -9.03
CA VAL A 24 -26.47 -3.91 -8.05
C VAL A 24 -27.07 -4.63 -6.85
N ILE A 25 -26.64 -5.87 -6.63
CA ILE A 25 -26.87 -6.56 -5.36
C ILE A 25 -25.99 -5.81 -4.37
N GLY A 26 -26.60 -4.85 -3.67
CA GLY A 26 -25.99 -4.21 -2.52
C GLY A 26 -25.94 -5.25 -1.40
N ASP A 27 -24.74 -5.69 -1.07
CA ASP A 27 -24.49 -6.37 0.19
C ASP A 27 -24.67 -5.34 1.30
N SER A 28 -25.87 -5.32 1.89
CA SER A 28 -26.24 -4.43 2.98
C SER A 28 -25.80 -5.03 4.31
N GLY A 29 -24.49 -5.19 4.49
CA GLY A 29 -23.85 -5.25 5.81
C GLY A 29 -23.62 -3.81 6.30
N GLY A 30 -24.72 -3.10 6.59
CA GLY A 30 -24.74 -1.67 6.86
C GLY A 30 -24.30 -1.31 8.28
N GLY A 31 -23.05 -1.58 8.59
CA GLY A 31 -22.38 -1.15 9.82
C GLY A 31 -21.30 -0.13 9.53
N SER A 32 -21.12 0.87 10.40
CA SER A 32 -19.94 1.74 10.32
C SER A 32 -18.69 0.92 10.65
N PRO A 33 -17.59 1.02 9.89
CA PRO A 33 -16.33 0.33 10.21
C PRO A 33 -15.87 0.58 11.65
N ILE A 34 -15.04 -0.32 12.21
CA ILE A 34 -14.33 -0.11 13.49
C ILE A 34 -13.83 1.33 13.57
N ASP A 35 -14.31 2.05 14.58
CA ASP A 35 -14.05 3.47 14.77
C ASP A 35 -12.75 3.69 15.56
N TRP A 36 -11.64 3.31 14.93
CA TRP A 36 -10.30 3.41 15.52
C TRP A 36 -9.89 4.84 15.85
N GLU A 37 -10.45 5.83 15.14
CA GLU A 37 -10.23 7.25 15.43
C GLU A 37 -10.80 7.64 16.81
N ASN A 38 -11.84 6.95 17.28
CA ASN A 38 -12.44 7.14 18.60
C ASN A 38 -11.98 6.07 19.62
N GLY A 39 -10.91 5.34 19.32
CA GLY A 39 -10.31 4.34 20.20
C GLY A 39 -11.05 3.01 20.23
N GLU A 40 -11.97 2.75 19.29
CA GLU A 40 -12.45 1.39 19.09
C GLU A 40 -11.36 0.54 18.43
N GLY A 41 -11.11 -0.63 18.97
CA GLY A 41 -10.14 -1.55 18.38
C GLY A 41 -10.56 -2.99 18.59
N ILE A 42 -9.63 -3.88 18.30
CA ILE A 42 -9.68 -5.27 18.74
C ILE A 42 -8.90 -5.41 20.05
N VAL A 43 -9.24 -6.41 20.86
CA VAL A 43 -8.47 -6.74 22.07
C VAL A 43 -7.00 -6.97 21.67
N PRO A 44 -6.03 -6.40 22.40
CA PRO A 44 -4.61 -6.62 22.11
C PRO A 44 -4.27 -8.11 22.11
N ALA A 45 -3.50 -8.56 21.12
CA ALA A 45 -3.05 -9.93 21.04
C ALA A 45 -1.92 -10.20 22.06
N ASP A 46 -1.90 -11.40 22.63
CA ASP A 46 -0.81 -11.86 23.49
C ASP A 46 0.32 -12.43 22.63
N ASP A 47 1.27 -11.58 22.27
CA ASP A 47 2.36 -11.89 21.36
C ASP A 47 3.60 -12.48 22.06
N GLU A 48 3.52 -12.87 23.35
CA GLU A 48 4.68 -13.32 24.14
C GLU A 48 5.36 -14.58 23.56
N SER A 49 4.61 -15.39 22.81
CA SER A 49 5.11 -16.60 22.14
C SER A 49 5.88 -16.30 20.85
N LEU A 50 5.70 -15.12 20.26
CA LEU A 50 6.39 -14.72 19.03
C LEU A 50 7.83 -14.29 19.33
N SER A 51 8.75 -14.68 18.46
CA SER A 51 10.13 -14.16 18.48
C SER A 51 10.18 -12.68 18.10
N SER A 52 11.24 -11.96 18.48
CA SER A 52 11.43 -10.56 18.08
C SER A 52 11.38 -10.37 16.56
N GLU A 53 11.95 -11.30 15.80
CA GLU A 53 11.92 -11.25 14.33
C GLU A 53 10.49 -11.37 13.78
N GLN A 54 9.68 -12.29 14.32
CA GLN A 54 8.27 -12.43 13.92
C GLN A 54 7.47 -11.17 14.27
N LYS A 55 7.70 -10.59 15.46
CA LYS A 55 7.05 -9.34 15.88
C LYS A 55 7.40 -8.20 14.94
N GLU A 56 8.68 -8.03 14.60
CA GLU A 56 9.14 -7.01 13.66
C GLU A 56 8.54 -7.20 12.26
N ARG A 57 8.45 -8.45 11.79
CA ARG A 57 7.87 -8.78 10.47
C ARG A 57 6.39 -8.42 10.39
N TYR A 58 5.58 -8.81 11.37
CA TYR A 58 4.15 -8.47 11.41
C TYR A 58 3.89 -7.00 11.75
N GLN A 59 4.79 -6.35 12.48
CA GLN A 59 4.76 -4.90 12.68
C GLN A 59 4.92 -4.18 11.34
N LEU A 60 5.90 -4.59 10.53
CA LEU A 60 6.09 -4.02 9.19
C LEU A 60 4.86 -4.27 8.29
N ASP A 61 4.25 -5.45 8.34
CA ASP A 61 3.02 -5.73 7.60
C ASP A 61 1.87 -4.82 8.04
N ALA A 62 1.69 -4.63 9.34
CA ALA A 62 0.67 -3.75 9.90
C ALA A 62 0.85 -2.29 9.46
N GLU A 63 2.10 -1.80 9.46
CA GLU A 63 2.44 -0.45 9.00
C GLU A 63 2.14 -0.26 7.51
N LYS A 64 2.44 -1.27 6.68
CA LYS A 64 2.09 -1.26 5.25
C LYS A 64 0.58 -1.18 5.03
N LEU A 65 -0.19 -1.97 5.78
CA LEU A 65 -1.64 -1.95 5.75
C LEU A 65 -2.20 -0.58 6.19
N ALA A 66 -1.61 0.03 7.23
CA ALA A 66 -1.99 1.35 7.71
C ALA A 66 -1.73 2.44 6.67
N VAL A 67 -0.56 2.44 6.01
CA VAL A 67 -0.24 3.36 4.92
C VAL A 67 -1.25 3.22 3.77
N ARG A 68 -1.55 2.00 3.34
CA ARG A 68 -2.55 1.73 2.28
C ARG A 68 -3.93 2.24 2.66
N TYR A 69 -4.37 1.93 3.89
CA TYR A 69 -5.67 2.37 4.41
C TYR A 69 -5.83 3.89 4.43
N ILE A 70 -4.78 4.62 4.84
CA ILE A 70 -4.75 6.08 4.83
C ILE A 70 -4.74 6.59 3.40
N ASN A 71 -3.94 6.02 2.50
CA ASN A 71 -3.87 6.47 1.11
C ASN A 71 -5.20 6.35 0.36
N ASP A 72 -5.96 5.28 0.61
CA ASP A 72 -7.28 5.09 -0.01
C ASP A 72 -8.31 6.14 0.45
N ARG A 73 -8.11 6.79 1.60
CA ARG A 73 -9.05 7.75 2.21
C ARG A 73 -8.59 9.19 2.09
N ASN A 74 -7.33 9.44 2.40
CA ASN A 74 -6.68 10.72 2.37
C ASN A 74 -5.22 10.54 1.97
N SER A 75 -5.00 10.47 0.66
CA SER A 75 -3.65 10.32 0.09
C SER A 75 -2.70 11.46 0.44
N THR A 76 -3.20 12.62 0.90
CA THR A 76 -2.39 13.79 1.28
C THR A 76 -1.89 13.78 2.73
N GLN A 77 -2.41 12.88 3.56
CA GLN A 77 -1.98 12.74 4.94
C GLN A 77 -0.59 12.12 5.00
N THR A 78 0.36 12.80 5.63
CA THR A 78 1.77 12.37 5.74
C THR A 78 2.05 11.48 6.93
N GLU A 79 1.31 11.65 8.03
CA GLU A 79 1.48 10.86 9.26
C GLU A 79 0.55 9.66 9.29
N ILE A 80 1.07 8.52 9.75
CA ILE A 80 0.28 7.31 9.99
C ILE A 80 -0.01 7.19 11.48
N PRO A 81 -1.29 7.17 11.91
CA PRO A 81 -1.64 7.02 13.32
C PRO A 81 -1.17 5.68 13.89
N GLN A 82 -0.56 5.70 15.08
CA GLN A 82 -0.08 4.48 15.74
C GLN A 82 -1.24 3.53 16.04
N GLU A 83 -2.41 4.06 16.40
CA GLU A 83 -3.60 3.29 16.72
C GLU A 83 -4.08 2.42 15.54
N LEU A 84 -3.89 2.91 14.30
CA LEU A 84 -4.23 2.17 13.09
C LEU A 84 -3.22 1.04 12.83
N THR A 85 -1.94 1.31 13.05
CA THR A 85 -0.89 0.30 12.98
C THR A 85 -1.12 -0.79 14.03
N ASP A 86 -1.39 -0.41 15.29
CA ASP A 86 -1.68 -1.34 16.38
C ASP A 86 -2.93 -2.18 16.06
N LEU A 87 -3.96 -1.58 15.47
CA LEU A 87 -5.16 -2.31 15.05
C LEU A 87 -4.82 -3.42 14.04
N PHE A 88 -4.05 -3.13 13.00
CA PHE A 88 -3.65 -4.14 12.03
C PHE A 88 -2.70 -5.18 12.62
N TYR A 89 -1.75 -4.75 13.46
CA TYR A 89 -0.79 -5.64 14.12
C TYR A 89 -1.51 -6.67 14.99
N ASN A 90 -2.41 -6.23 15.87
CA ASN A 90 -3.19 -7.13 16.71
C ASN A 90 -4.03 -8.10 15.86
N GLY A 91 -4.55 -7.65 14.72
CA GLY A 91 -5.35 -8.49 13.82
C GLY A 91 -4.52 -9.61 13.19
N LEU A 92 -3.33 -9.27 12.70
CA LEU A 92 -2.37 -10.24 12.15
C LEU A 92 -1.93 -11.22 13.23
N VAL A 93 -1.55 -10.75 14.43
CA VAL A 93 -1.07 -11.63 15.50
C VAL A 93 -2.15 -12.61 15.98
N HIS A 94 -3.42 -12.18 16.08
CA HIS A 94 -4.50 -13.12 16.41
C HIS A 94 -4.62 -14.25 15.37
N ILE A 95 -4.45 -13.95 14.08
CA ILE A 95 -4.45 -14.96 13.02
C ILE A 95 -3.26 -15.91 13.23
N VAL A 96 -2.05 -15.37 13.33
CA VAL A 96 -0.80 -16.12 13.50
C VAL A 96 -0.85 -17.07 14.69
N LEU A 97 -1.49 -16.66 15.79
CA LEU A 97 -1.60 -17.46 17.01
C LEU A 97 -2.85 -18.35 17.07
N SER A 98 -3.67 -18.36 16.03
CA SER A 98 -4.86 -19.20 15.99
C SER A 98 -4.51 -20.67 15.72
N ASP A 99 -5.29 -21.61 16.26
CA ASP A 99 -5.15 -23.05 16.01
C ASP A 99 -5.73 -23.49 14.64
N LEU A 100 -5.92 -22.55 13.71
CA LEU A 100 -6.49 -22.83 12.38
C LEU A 100 -5.40 -23.39 11.46
N PRO A 101 -5.60 -24.53 10.78
CA PRO A 101 -4.59 -25.07 9.87
C PRO A 101 -4.27 -24.10 8.72
N GLU A 102 -5.25 -23.29 8.28
CA GLU A 102 -5.03 -22.28 7.25
C GLU A 102 -4.13 -21.13 7.74
N SER A 103 -4.05 -20.92 9.06
CA SER A 103 -3.06 -19.98 9.63
C SER A 103 -1.63 -20.50 9.40
N ASP A 104 -1.38 -21.77 9.69
CA ASP A 104 -0.06 -22.40 9.46
C ASP A 104 0.32 -22.36 7.97
N GLU A 105 -0.65 -22.52 7.07
CA GLU A 105 -0.41 -22.39 5.63
C GLU A 105 0.10 -20.99 5.26
N VAL A 106 -0.59 -19.94 5.67
CA VAL A 106 -0.22 -18.57 5.26
C VAL A 106 0.98 -18.02 6.02
N THR A 107 1.24 -18.50 7.24
CA THR A 107 2.29 -17.95 8.12
C THR A 107 3.57 -18.76 8.17
N GLU A 108 3.51 -20.09 8.05
CA GLU A 108 4.68 -20.97 8.14
C GLU A 108 5.03 -21.63 6.81
N THR A 109 4.02 -22.04 6.02
CA THR A 109 4.25 -22.79 4.78
C THR A 109 4.58 -21.87 3.61
N TYR A 110 3.76 -20.85 3.40
CA TYR A 110 3.91 -19.91 2.28
C TYR A 110 4.51 -18.56 2.70
N GLU A 111 4.64 -18.29 4.01
CA GLU A 111 5.19 -17.06 4.60
C GLU A 111 4.68 -15.79 3.87
N VAL A 112 3.37 -15.67 3.75
CA VAL A 112 2.72 -14.56 3.03
C VAL A 112 2.80 -13.28 3.87
N HIS A 113 3.35 -12.22 3.29
CA HIS A 113 3.56 -10.92 3.93
C HIS A 113 2.97 -9.78 3.09
N ALA A 114 2.73 -8.63 3.72
CA ALA A 114 2.22 -7.46 3.02
C ALA A 114 3.28 -6.93 2.05
N HIS A 115 2.88 -6.77 0.80
CA HIS A 115 3.80 -6.39 -0.27
C HIS A 115 3.98 -4.86 -0.35
N GLU A 116 4.86 -4.41 -1.24
CA GLU A 116 4.83 -3.03 -1.75
C GLU A 116 3.48 -2.75 -2.44
N PRO A 117 3.01 -1.49 -2.56
CA PRO A 117 3.76 -0.22 -2.63
C PRO A 117 3.95 0.57 -1.33
N ALA A 118 3.64 0.03 -0.15
CA ALA A 118 3.85 0.79 1.09
C ALA A 118 5.27 0.55 1.64
N GLN A 119 6.12 1.56 1.61
CA GLN A 119 7.37 1.58 2.40
C GLN A 119 7.18 2.54 3.59
N PRO A 120 6.83 2.04 4.79
CA PRO A 120 6.40 2.89 5.90
C PRO A 120 7.52 3.75 6.52
N HIS A 121 8.79 3.52 6.19
CA HIS A 121 9.91 4.26 6.78
C HIS A 121 10.83 4.89 5.74
N GLU A 122 10.56 4.72 4.44
CA GLU A 122 11.52 5.09 3.40
C GLU A 122 10.84 5.77 2.22
N ILE A 123 11.56 6.69 1.60
CA ILE A 123 11.28 7.19 0.26
C ILE A 123 12.55 7.07 -0.59
N LEU A 124 12.35 6.69 -1.85
CA LEU A 124 13.32 6.81 -2.92
C LEU A 124 13.14 8.17 -3.58
N VAL A 125 14.22 8.92 -3.70
CA VAL A 125 14.26 10.25 -4.31
C VAL A 125 15.15 10.19 -5.55
N GLN A 126 14.60 10.58 -6.69
CA GLN A 126 15.32 10.75 -7.94
C GLN A 126 15.66 12.23 -8.12
N VAL A 127 16.95 12.55 -8.27
CA VAL A 127 17.44 13.94 -8.20
C VAL A 127 18.38 14.28 -9.34
N ASP A 128 18.36 15.55 -9.77
CA ASP A 128 19.27 16.08 -10.79
C ASP A 128 20.71 16.17 -10.23
N THR A 129 21.66 15.52 -10.89
CA THR A 129 23.07 15.51 -10.47
C THR A 129 23.81 16.82 -10.71
N THR A 130 23.14 17.81 -11.33
CA THR A 130 23.62 19.18 -11.52
C THR A 130 23.16 20.14 -10.43
N ALA A 131 22.27 19.71 -9.52
CA ALA A 131 21.81 20.48 -8.38
C ALA A 131 22.99 20.96 -7.53
N SER A 132 22.96 22.21 -7.06
CA SER A 132 24.12 22.82 -6.38
C SER A 132 24.45 22.16 -5.04
N TRP A 133 23.50 21.44 -4.45
CA TRP A 133 23.58 20.84 -3.13
C TRP A 133 23.93 19.33 -3.16
N ILE A 134 23.97 18.72 -4.34
CA ILE A 134 24.11 17.27 -4.52
C ILE A 134 25.45 16.72 -3.99
N ASP A 135 26.49 17.56 -3.92
CA ASP A 135 27.79 17.15 -3.39
C ASP A 135 27.71 16.72 -1.91
N ALA A 136 26.72 17.20 -1.15
CA ALA A 136 26.48 16.72 0.20
C ALA A 136 26.09 15.23 0.20
N TRP A 137 25.13 14.83 -0.64
CA TRP A 137 24.68 13.44 -0.75
C TRP A 137 25.73 12.52 -1.37
N ARG A 138 26.53 13.01 -2.34
CA ARG A 138 27.72 12.29 -2.84
C ARG A 138 28.72 11.95 -1.72
N ASN A 139 28.78 12.80 -0.69
CA ASN A 139 29.64 12.62 0.47
C ASN A 139 28.88 12.01 1.66
N GLU A 140 27.76 11.34 1.42
CA GLU A 140 26.94 10.65 2.44
C GLU A 140 26.49 11.57 3.60
N THR A 141 26.38 12.87 3.32
CA THR A 141 25.93 13.88 4.29
C THR A 141 24.45 14.17 4.06
N THR A 142 23.61 13.94 5.07
CA THR A 142 22.16 14.19 4.98
C THR A 142 21.82 15.67 4.80
N GLU A 143 22.43 16.56 5.60
CA GLU A 143 22.25 18.01 5.52
C GLU A 143 23.01 18.57 4.32
N THR A 144 22.31 19.30 3.46
CA THR A 144 22.80 19.71 2.14
C THR A 144 23.17 21.18 2.04
N GLY A 145 22.66 22.01 2.96
CA GLY A 145 22.73 23.46 2.90
C GLY A 145 21.67 24.08 1.98
N TYR A 146 20.80 23.28 1.38
CA TYR A 146 19.64 23.73 0.63
C TYR A 146 18.41 23.72 1.55
N THR A 147 18.03 24.92 2.01
CA THR A 147 17.07 25.10 3.11
C THR A 147 15.75 24.38 2.89
N GLU A 148 15.17 24.44 1.69
CA GLU A 148 13.88 23.81 1.42
C GLU A 148 13.92 22.27 1.52
N LEU A 149 15.04 21.65 1.11
CA LEU A 149 15.27 20.21 1.27
C LEU A 149 15.58 19.85 2.72
N ASP A 150 16.47 20.61 3.36
CA ASP A 150 16.88 20.37 4.75
C ASP A 150 15.69 20.52 5.72
N ASP A 151 14.79 21.47 5.47
CA ASP A 151 13.55 21.67 6.24
C ASP A 151 12.62 20.45 6.14
N LEU A 152 12.46 19.85 4.95
CA LEU A 152 11.67 18.62 4.77
C LEU A 152 12.33 17.43 5.47
N VAL A 153 13.64 17.28 5.31
CA VAL A 153 14.42 16.22 5.96
C VAL A 153 14.30 16.32 7.49
N GLU A 154 14.42 17.53 8.06
CA GLU A 154 14.23 17.76 9.48
C GLU A 154 12.77 17.52 9.92
N GLN A 155 11.79 18.04 9.18
CA GLN A 155 10.37 17.88 9.49
C GLN A 155 9.95 16.41 9.62
N PHE A 156 10.48 15.54 8.77
CA PHE A 156 10.16 14.11 8.79
C PHE A 156 11.17 13.27 9.57
N GLY A 157 12.23 13.86 10.12
CA GLY A 157 13.28 13.15 10.85
C GLY A 157 13.97 12.12 9.97
N MET A 158 14.30 12.50 8.73
CA MET A 158 14.88 11.62 7.73
C MET A 158 16.41 11.62 7.75
N THR A 159 16.98 10.50 7.36
CA THR A 159 18.42 10.31 7.18
C THR A 159 18.72 9.72 5.82
N LEU A 160 19.78 10.19 5.17
CA LEU A 160 20.29 9.59 3.94
C LEU A 160 20.93 8.24 4.25
N THR A 161 20.37 7.16 3.69
CA THR A 161 20.87 5.79 3.90
C THR A 161 21.58 5.23 2.67
N GLU A 162 21.22 5.69 1.47
CA GLU A 162 21.84 5.27 0.22
C GLU A 162 21.89 6.45 -0.76
N TYR A 163 22.97 6.57 -1.52
CA TYR A 163 23.07 7.47 -2.68
C TYR A 163 23.81 6.76 -3.81
N ARG A 164 23.27 6.80 -5.02
CA ARG A 164 23.90 6.23 -6.22
C ARG A 164 23.60 7.05 -7.47
N GLU A 165 24.61 7.34 -8.26
CA GLU A 165 24.43 7.94 -9.58
C GLU A 165 24.14 6.87 -10.62
N LEU A 166 23.16 7.12 -11.50
CA LEU A 166 22.84 6.19 -12.58
C LEU A 166 23.80 6.43 -13.74
N GLU A 167 24.88 5.66 -13.79
CA GLU A 167 25.84 5.75 -14.90
C GLU A 167 25.15 5.38 -16.23
N GLN A 168 25.26 6.27 -17.23
CA GLN A 168 25.13 6.02 -18.69
C GLN A 168 23.93 6.60 -19.48
N ALA A 169 23.04 7.44 -18.94
CA ALA A 169 22.05 8.10 -19.84
C ALA A 169 21.51 9.48 -19.43
N LEU A 170 21.43 9.80 -18.13
CA LEU A 170 20.78 11.02 -17.65
C LEU A 170 21.55 11.58 -16.44
N PRO A 171 21.54 12.90 -16.21
CA PRO A 171 22.15 13.53 -15.03
C PRO A 171 21.29 13.26 -13.79
N VAL A 172 21.14 11.99 -13.40
CA VAL A 172 20.20 11.55 -12.38
C VAL A 172 20.88 10.65 -11.35
N ALA A 173 20.57 10.89 -10.08
CA ALA A 173 20.92 10.03 -8.97
C ALA A 173 19.67 9.53 -8.25
N LEU A 174 19.80 8.38 -7.59
CA LEU A 174 18.83 7.84 -6.66
C LEU A 174 19.38 7.96 -5.24
N ALA A 175 18.55 8.47 -4.34
CA ALA A 175 18.83 8.55 -2.92
C ALA A 175 17.72 7.90 -2.11
N THR A 176 18.06 7.13 -1.09
CA THR A 176 17.09 6.59 -0.14
C THR A 176 17.14 7.43 1.13
N LEU A 177 16.00 8.01 1.50
CA LEU A 177 15.82 8.72 2.75
C LEU A 177 14.96 7.86 3.69
N ARG A 178 15.45 7.62 4.90
CA ARG A 178 14.77 6.82 5.92
C ARG A 178 14.33 7.68 7.11
N ALA A 179 13.06 7.59 7.47
CA ALA A 179 12.49 8.18 8.68
C ALA A 179 12.58 7.21 9.87
N ASP A 180 12.69 7.75 11.08
CA ASP A 180 12.66 6.97 12.33
C ASP A 180 11.23 6.61 12.79
N ARG A 181 10.22 7.07 12.05
CA ARG A 181 8.79 6.87 12.33
C ARG A 181 8.05 6.45 11.07
N VAL A 182 6.89 5.82 11.27
CA VAL A 182 5.99 5.46 10.18
C VAL A 182 5.48 6.72 9.48
N ILE A 183 5.68 6.79 8.17
CA ILE A 183 5.24 7.86 7.29
C ILE A 183 4.42 7.30 6.13
N ASN A 184 3.55 8.14 5.59
CA ASN A 184 2.97 7.90 4.28
C ASN A 184 3.97 8.33 3.20
N GLY A 185 4.85 7.43 2.78
CA GLY A 185 5.87 7.70 1.76
C GLY A 185 5.31 8.28 0.46
N HIS A 186 4.06 8.00 0.10
CA HIS A 186 3.40 8.63 -1.06
C HIS A 186 3.12 10.12 -0.84
N ALA A 187 2.63 10.48 0.34
CA ALA A 187 2.31 11.86 0.66
C ALA A 187 3.58 12.68 0.89
N VAL A 188 4.56 12.10 1.57
CA VAL A 188 5.86 12.74 1.82
C VAL A 188 6.64 12.89 0.52
N GLY A 189 6.69 11.86 -0.33
CA GLY A 189 7.33 11.93 -1.65
C GLY A 189 6.83 13.10 -2.49
N ARG A 190 5.51 13.34 -2.55
CA ARG A 190 4.95 14.50 -3.27
C ARG A 190 5.40 15.86 -2.73
N LEU A 191 5.74 15.99 -1.45
CA LEU A 191 6.31 17.22 -0.91
C LEU A 191 7.75 17.43 -1.42
N PHE A 192 8.52 16.36 -1.55
CA PHE A 192 9.86 16.41 -2.14
C PHE A 192 9.79 16.75 -3.65
N GLU A 193 8.80 16.21 -4.38
CA GLU A 193 8.56 16.53 -5.80
C GLU A 193 8.20 18.01 -6.05
N GLU A 194 7.88 18.80 -5.03
CA GLU A 194 7.67 20.25 -5.16
C GLU A 194 9.01 21.03 -5.28
N LEU A 195 10.15 20.39 -4.99
CA LEU A 195 11.48 21.00 -5.10
C LEU A 195 12.00 20.93 -6.53
N GLU A 196 12.62 22.02 -7.01
CA GLU A 196 13.02 22.18 -8.42
C GLU A 196 13.99 21.09 -8.92
N ASP A 197 14.90 20.64 -8.06
CA ASP A 197 15.97 19.67 -8.39
C ASP A 197 15.58 18.20 -8.15
N ILE A 198 14.33 17.92 -7.73
CA ILE A 198 13.82 16.58 -7.50
C ILE A 198 12.91 16.17 -8.66
N GLU A 199 13.30 15.12 -9.38
CA GLU A 199 12.56 14.65 -10.55
C GLU A 199 11.36 13.77 -10.18
N SER A 200 11.53 12.93 -9.14
CA SER A 200 10.46 12.14 -8.55
C SER A 200 10.82 11.74 -7.12
N ALA A 201 9.82 11.50 -6.28
CA ALA A 201 10.04 10.99 -4.94
C ALA A 201 8.85 10.19 -4.42
N GLY A 202 9.13 9.09 -3.71
CA GLY A 202 8.09 8.22 -3.17
C GLY A 202 8.58 6.80 -3.00
N TYR A 203 7.71 5.82 -3.14
CA TYR A 203 8.09 4.41 -3.13
C TYR A 203 8.60 3.98 -4.52
N ASP A 204 9.39 2.91 -4.58
CA ASP A 204 9.81 2.29 -5.84
C ASP A 204 8.63 1.50 -6.44
N PRO A 205 8.04 1.92 -7.58
CA PRO A 205 6.92 1.20 -8.16
C PRO A 205 7.48 0.08 -9.02
N ILE A 206 7.61 -1.13 -8.49
CA ILE A 206 7.42 -2.41 -9.19
C ILE A 206 7.83 -3.55 -8.24
N THR A 207 6.87 -4.37 -7.84
CA THR A 207 7.01 -5.83 -7.87
C THR A 207 5.62 -6.49 -7.88
N ASP A 208 5.48 -7.59 -8.62
CA ASP A 208 4.35 -8.51 -8.49
C ASP A 208 4.71 -9.55 -7.41
N GLY A 209 3.75 -9.97 -6.59
CA GLY A 209 4.05 -10.92 -5.52
C GLY A 209 2.84 -11.31 -4.68
N SER A 210 3.13 -12.12 -3.66
CA SER A 210 2.20 -12.42 -2.57
C SER A 210 1.95 -11.16 -1.74
N ASP A 211 0.75 -11.00 -1.21
CA ASP A 211 0.32 -9.79 -0.52
C ASP A 211 -0.68 -10.08 0.60
N ILE A 212 -0.78 -9.16 1.55
CA ILE A 212 -1.84 -9.14 2.56
C ILE A 212 -2.68 -7.89 2.33
N ARG A 213 -4.00 -8.06 2.30
CA ARG A 213 -4.96 -6.94 2.26
C ARG A 213 -5.86 -7.01 3.48
N ALA A 214 -6.26 -5.84 3.99
CA ALA A 214 -7.16 -5.75 5.12
C ALA A 214 -8.26 -4.72 4.87
N ILE A 215 -9.48 -5.06 5.27
CA ILE A 215 -10.61 -4.12 5.29
C ILE A 215 -11.20 -4.05 6.69
N LEU A 216 -11.58 -2.84 7.10
CA LEU A 216 -12.29 -2.61 8.36
C LEU A 216 -13.79 -2.75 8.11
N LEU A 217 -14.42 -3.65 8.86
CA LEU A 217 -15.86 -3.83 8.95
C LEU A 217 -16.33 -3.37 10.34
N GLU A 218 -17.63 -3.40 10.62
CA GLU A 218 -18.19 -2.81 11.85
C GLU A 218 -17.70 -3.45 13.16
N ASP A 219 -17.60 -4.77 13.17
CA ASP A 219 -17.29 -5.57 14.35
C ASP A 219 -16.05 -6.44 14.17
N ARG A 220 -15.35 -6.31 13.03
CA ARG A 220 -14.22 -7.17 12.67
C ARG A 220 -13.30 -6.54 11.63
N LEU A 221 -12.09 -7.05 11.57
CA LEU A 221 -11.17 -6.91 10.45
C LEU A 221 -11.34 -8.12 9.53
N ARG A 222 -11.32 -7.91 8.22
CA ARG A 222 -11.16 -9.02 7.27
C ARG A 222 -9.79 -8.91 6.61
N PHE A 223 -8.98 -9.95 6.75
CA PHE A 223 -7.69 -10.10 6.11
C PHE A 223 -7.82 -11.07 4.93
N THR A 224 -7.20 -10.71 3.81
CA THR A 224 -7.02 -11.59 2.65
C THR A 224 -5.52 -11.76 2.44
N PHE A 225 -5.03 -12.98 2.66
CA PHE A 225 -3.68 -13.39 2.32
C PHE A 225 -3.71 -13.90 0.89
N GLU A 226 -2.87 -13.38 0.02
CA GLU A 226 -2.73 -13.77 -1.38
C GLU A 226 -1.34 -14.34 -1.59
N TYR A 227 -1.24 -15.61 -1.97
CA TYR A 227 0.00 -16.23 -2.41
C TYR A 227 0.04 -16.26 -3.94
N SER A 228 1.03 -15.58 -4.53
CA SER A 228 1.20 -15.47 -5.98
C SER A 228 2.40 -16.30 -6.43
N PHE A 229 2.24 -17.13 -7.46
CA PHE A 229 3.28 -18.06 -7.91
C PHE A 229 3.33 -18.24 -9.43
N GLY A 230 4.44 -18.84 -9.91
CA GLY A 230 4.71 -19.05 -11.33
C GLY A 230 5.58 -17.95 -11.95
N ASP A 231 5.27 -17.49 -13.17
CA ASP A 231 6.07 -16.51 -13.93
C ASP A 231 5.83 -15.06 -13.47
N CYS A 232 6.21 -14.75 -12.22
CA CYS A 232 5.96 -13.44 -11.60
C CYS A 232 6.63 -12.23 -12.27
N PRO A 233 7.81 -12.31 -12.93
CA PRO A 233 8.38 -11.16 -13.66
C PRO A 233 7.51 -10.64 -14.82
N ALA A 234 6.52 -11.41 -15.28
CA ALA A 234 5.56 -11.03 -16.33
C ALA A 234 4.10 -11.01 -15.84
N GLY A 235 3.90 -10.97 -14.52
CA GLY A 235 2.61 -11.20 -13.87
C GLY A 235 2.47 -12.66 -13.44
N CYS A 236 2.38 -12.90 -12.13
CA CYS A 236 2.23 -14.26 -11.59
C CYS A 236 1.01 -14.95 -12.23
N ILE A 237 1.21 -16.16 -12.76
CA ILE A 237 0.19 -16.90 -13.51
C ILE A 237 -0.75 -17.71 -12.60
N GLY A 238 -0.39 -17.87 -11.34
CA GLY A 238 -1.21 -18.52 -10.31
C GLY A 238 -1.38 -17.62 -9.09
N ASN A 239 -2.58 -17.61 -8.53
CA ASN A 239 -2.86 -16.98 -7.25
C ASN A 239 -3.73 -17.88 -6.37
N HIS A 240 -3.46 -17.90 -5.08
CA HIS A 240 -4.30 -18.55 -4.08
C HIS A 240 -4.57 -17.56 -2.95
N ARG A 241 -5.78 -17.57 -2.41
CA ARG A 241 -6.20 -16.61 -1.38
C ARG A 241 -6.88 -17.29 -0.22
N TRP A 242 -6.54 -16.84 0.99
CA TRP A 242 -7.21 -17.22 2.23
C TRP A 242 -7.81 -15.98 2.88
N ASN A 243 -9.04 -16.10 3.35
CA ASN A 243 -9.75 -15.01 4.01
C ASN A 243 -9.97 -15.34 5.49
N PHE A 244 -9.58 -14.41 6.36
CA PHE A 244 -9.77 -14.49 7.80
C PHE A 244 -10.60 -13.31 8.29
N GLU A 245 -11.44 -13.54 9.29
CA GLU A 245 -12.15 -12.51 10.04
C GLU A 245 -11.65 -12.49 11.47
N VAL A 246 -11.24 -11.32 11.96
CA VAL A 246 -10.78 -11.09 13.34
C VAL A 246 -11.76 -10.16 14.03
N PHE A 247 -12.48 -10.66 15.02
CA PHE A 247 -13.51 -9.91 15.73
C PHE A 247 -12.92 -9.04 16.84
N LYS A 248 -13.70 -8.09 17.35
CA LYS A 248 -13.29 -7.18 18.44
C LYS A 248 -12.78 -7.89 19.70
N ASP A 249 -13.22 -9.12 19.96
CA ASP A 249 -12.78 -9.92 21.12
C ASP A 249 -11.48 -10.71 20.88
N GLY A 250 -10.88 -10.60 19.70
CA GLY A 250 -9.69 -11.33 19.28
C GLY A 250 -9.97 -12.72 18.71
N SER A 251 -11.22 -13.16 18.66
CA SER A 251 -11.55 -14.43 18.01
C SER A 251 -11.30 -14.36 16.50
N VAL A 252 -10.79 -15.46 15.94
CA VAL A 252 -10.48 -15.61 14.51
C VAL A 252 -11.40 -16.63 13.89
N ALA A 253 -11.96 -16.31 12.73
CA ALA A 253 -12.71 -17.24 11.90
C ALA A 253 -12.10 -17.31 10.50
N PHE A 254 -11.91 -18.53 9.99
CA PHE A 254 -11.61 -18.75 8.59
C PHE A 254 -12.88 -18.55 7.74
N ALA A 255 -12.83 -17.60 6.82
CA ALA A 255 -13.95 -17.21 5.97
C ALA A 255 -13.94 -17.90 4.59
N GLY A 256 -12.88 -18.66 4.29
CA GLY A 256 -12.75 -19.47 3.08
C GLY A 256 -11.53 -19.12 2.24
N GLU A 257 -11.23 -20.02 1.31
CA GLU A 257 -10.15 -19.92 0.34
C GLU A 257 -10.67 -19.94 -1.10
N GLU A 258 -9.92 -19.35 -2.01
CA GLU A 258 -10.20 -19.36 -3.44
C GLU A 258 -8.92 -19.18 -4.27
N GLY A 259 -8.99 -19.53 -5.56
CA GLY A 259 -7.89 -19.35 -6.51
C GLY A 259 -7.44 -20.65 -7.14
N ASP A 260 -6.23 -20.61 -7.71
CA ASP A 260 -5.57 -21.74 -8.36
C ASP A 260 -5.12 -22.79 -7.32
N PRO A 261 -5.02 -24.07 -7.72
CA PRO A 261 -4.43 -25.09 -6.87
C PRO A 261 -2.99 -24.73 -6.48
N LEU A 262 -2.68 -24.86 -5.20
CA LEU A 262 -1.34 -24.61 -4.68
C LEU A 262 -0.32 -25.56 -5.31
N PRO A 263 0.90 -25.09 -5.62
CA PRO A 263 1.97 -25.96 -6.10
C PRO A 263 2.40 -26.92 -4.98
N GLU A 264 2.70 -28.17 -5.36
CA GLU A 264 3.31 -29.18 -4.47
C GLU A 264 4.77 -28.89 -4.13
#